data_AF-A0A2J7QA94-F1
#
_entry.id   AF-A0A2J7QA94-F1
#
_cell.length_a   1.000
_cell.length_b   1.000
_cell.length_c   1.000
_cell.angle_alpha   90.00
_cell.angle_beta   90.00
_cell.angle_gamma   90.00
#
_symmetry.space_group_name_H-M   'P 1'
#
loop_
_entity.id
_entity.type
_entity.pdbx_description
1 polymer ?
#
loop_
_entity_poly.entity_id
_entity_poly.type
_entity_poly.pdbx_seq_one_letter_code
_entity_poly.pdbx_strand_id
1 'polypeptide(L)'
;MSILILPKLVVHVGVSTLATGLTLELQAHKSGYCRKDVQGKLPPSHEVSSGKAEVIQPMFDVEDVCKAVDKAKIRVPVCCSSDAGRYLCEFTYFMSLNIDNLRTIFIHVPVLNKPYSAADLAEGIKTVLRVLIQELRAQNQEGLLNNEVCPQKVA
;
A
#
# COMPACT_ATOMS: atom_id res chain seq x y z
N MET A 1 24.69 -16.59 12.24
CA MET A 1 23.52 -15.70 12.40
C MET A 1 23.25 -15.04 11.07
N SER A 2 22.23 -15.49 10.35
CA SER A 2 21.80 -14.80 9.12
C SER A 2 21.06 -13.54 9.55
N ILE A 3 21.56 -12.36 9.17
CA ILE A 3 20.81 -11.12 9.34
C ILE A 3 19.59 -11.23 8.42
N LEU A 4 18.39 -11.30 9.01
CA LEU A 4 17.16 -11.25 8.24
C LEU A 4 16.96 -9.79 7.80
N ILE A 5 17.34 -9.49 6.56
CA ILE A 5 17.07 -8.18 5.96
C ILE A 5 15.60 -8.16 5.56
N LEU A 6 14.78 -7.42 6.31
CA LEU A 6 13.40 -7.15 5.94
C LEU A 6 13.32 -5.82 5.19
N PRO A 7 12.50 -5.72 4.13
CA PRO A 7 12.30 -4.46 3.41
C PRO A 7 11.74 -3.40 4.36
N LYS A 8 12.21 -2.15 4.28
CA LYS A 8 11.65 -1.05 5.10
C LYS A 8 10.27 -0.57 4.61
N LEU A 9 9.98 -0.79 3.33
CA LEU A 9 8.76 -0.41 2.65
C LEU A 9 8.51 -1.44 1.54
N VAL A 10 7.25 -1.85 1.37
CA VAL A 10 6.76 -2.73 0.32
C VAL A 10 5.63 -2.01 -0.39
N VAL A 11 5.85 -1.67 -1.66
CA VAL A 11 4.83 -1.03 -2.50
C VAL A 11 4.50 -1.98 -3.65
N HIS A 12 3.27 -2.49 -3.63
CA HIS A 12 2.72 -3.26 -4.74
C HIS A 12 2.11 -2.33 -5.77
N VAL A 13 2.30 -2.64 -7.05
CA VAL A 13 1.74 -1.86 -8.14
C VAL A 13 0.96 -2.78 -9.07
N GLY A 14 -0.33 -2.50 -9.25
CA GLY A 14 -1.23 -3.24 -10.13
C GLY A 14 -1.78 -2.36 -11.24
N VAL A 15 -2.02 -2.93 -12.42
CA VAL A 15 -2.69 -2.20 -13.52
C VAL A 15 -4.21 -2.34 -13.36
N SER A 16 -4.94 -1.24 -13.43
CA SER A 16 -6.40 -1.21 -13.47
C SER A 16 -6.90 -0.49 -14.71
N THR A 17 -7.87 -1.09 -15.40
CA THR A 17 -8.55 -0.45 -16.54
C THR A 17 -9.52 0.65 -16.11
N LEU A 18 -9.86 0.71 -14.82
CA LEU A 18 -10.74 1.72 -14.24
C LEU A 18 -9.95 2.92 -13.70
N ALA A 19 -8.64 2.76 -13.46
CA ALA A 19 -7.80 3.82 -12.94
C ALA A 19 -7.61 4.93 -13.98
N THR A 20 -7.92 6.17 -13.58
CA THR A 20 -7.68 7.40 -14.36
C THR A 20 -6.47 8.19 -13.87
N GLY A 21 -5.77 7.66 -12.86
CA GLY A 21 -4.59 8.21 -12.21
C GLY A 21 -3.92 7.16 -11.33
N LEU A 22 -3.08 7.58 -10.38
CA LEU A 22 -2.59 6.70 -9.33
C LEU A 22 -3.68 6.53 -8.26
N THR A 23 -4.07 5.29 -7.99
CA THR A 23 -5.09 4.99 -6.97
C THR A 23 -4.42 4.24 -5.83
N LEU A 24 -4.33 4.86 -4.65
CA LEU A 24 -3.77 4.23 -3.45
C LEU A 24 -4.90 3.50 -2.71
N GLU A 25 -4.68 2.22 -2.41
CA GLU A 25 -5.71 1.39 -1.76
C GLU A 25 -5.64 1.53 -0.24
N LEU A 26 -6.76 1.92 0.36
CA LEU A 26 -6.95 2.14 1.79
C LEU A 26 -6.98 0.82 2.58
N GLN A 27 -7.40 -0.27 1.94
CA GLN A 27 -7.63 -1.53 2.62
C GLN A 27 -7.64 -2.70 1.63
N ALA A 28 -7.51 -3.91 2.17
CA ALA A 28 -7.72 -5.15 1.42
C ALA A 28 -8.67 -6.07 2.19
N HIS A 29 -9.44 -6.86 1.45
CA HIS A 29 -10.40 -7.81 2.02
C HIS A 29 -9.97 -9.26 1.80
N LYS A 30 -10.30 -10.08 2.80
CA LYS A 30 -10.01 -11.51 2.83
C LYS A 30 -10.88 -12.32 1.87
N SER A 31 -12.09 -11.87 1.60
CA SER A 31 -13.15 -12.67 0.98
C SER A 31 -13.84 -11.93 -0.18
N GLY A 32 -14.63 -12.68 -0.97
CA GLY A 32 -15.43 -12.14 -2.09
C GLY A 32 -14.82 -12.37 -3.48
N TYR A 33 -13.84 -13.26 -3.61
CA TYR A 33 -13.19 -13.56 -4.89
C TYR A 33 -14.11 -14.38 -5.81
N CYS A 34 -14.67 -13.78 -6.85
CA CYS A 34 -15.54 -14.47 -7.82
C CYS A 34 -14.91 -14.66 -9.20
N ARG A 35 -13.75 -14.03 -9.47
CA ARG A 35 -13.08 -14.04 -10.77
C ARG A 35 -11.92 -15.02 -10.79
N LYS A 36 -11.98 -16.00 -11.71
CA LYS A 36 -10.91 -16.97 -11.94
C LYS A 36 -9.64 -16.31 -12.47
N ASP A 37 -8.48 -16.81 -12.05
CA ASP A 37 -7.17 -16.40 -12.55
C ASP A 37 -6.88 -16.95 -13.96
N VAL A 38 -5.68 -16.66 -14.46
CA VAL A 38 -5.22 -17.13 -15.79
C VAL A 38 -5.08 -18.65 -15.89
N GLN A 39 -5.09 -19.38 -14.77
CA GLN A 39 -5.12 -20.84 -14.71
C GLN A 39 -6.54 -21.38 -14.44
N GLY A 40 -7.56 -20.52 -14.44
CA GLY A 40 -8.94 -20.90 -14.16
C GLY A 40 -9.22 -21.17 -12.68
N LYS A 41 -8.35 -20.74 -11.76
CA LYS A 41 -8.42 -21.03 -10.33
C LYS A 41 -9.05 -19.88 -9.53
N LEU A 42 -9.64 -20.24 -8.40
CA LEU A 42 -10.13 -19.35 -7.36
C LEU A 42 -9.52 -19.79 -6.03
N PRO A 43 -9.34 -18.88 -5.07
CA PRO A 43 -8.97 -19.29 -3.72
C PRO A 43 -10.11 -20.14 -3.11
N PRO A 44 -9.78 -21.16 -2.28
CA PRO A 44 -10.78 -22.00 -1.63
C PRO A 44 -11.81 -21.17 -0.87
N SER A 45 -13.08 -21.56 -0.93
CA SER A 45 -14.19 -20.83 -0.30
C SER A 45 -14.31 -19.36 -0.72
N HIS A 46 -13.70 -18.96 -1.84
CA HIS A 46 -13.68 -17.58 -2.32
C HIS A 46 -13.02 -16.60 -1.32
N GLU A 47 -12.06 -17.08 -0.52
CA GLU A 47 -11.32 -16.30 0.47
C GLU A 47 -9.83 -16.68 0.55
N VAL A 48 -9.00 -15.74 0.98
CA VAL A 48 -7.59 -15.99 1.30
C VAL A 48 -7.50 -16.94 2.51
N SER A 49 -6.71 -18.02 2.39
CA SER A 49 -6.65 -19.07 3.42
C SER A 49 -5.93 -18.67 4.71
N SER A 50 -5.12 -17.61 4.68
CA SER A 50 -4.40 -17.08 5.84
C SER A 50 -4.99 -15.75 6.30
N GLY A 51 -4.76 -15.41 7.56
CA GLY A 51 -5.26 -14.17 8.16
C GLY A 51 -6.61 -14.35 8.84
N LYS A 52 -6.80 -13.61 9.95
CA LYS A 52 -8.01 -13.68 10.78
C LYS A 52 -8.98 -12.52 10.55
N ALA A 53 -8.48 -11.38 10.08
CA ALA A 53 -9.29 -10.21 9.85
C ALA A 53 -9.96 -10.28 8.46
N GLU A 54 -11.22 -9.88 8.38
CA GLU A 54 -11.93 -9.78 7.09
C GLU A 54 -11.42 -8.61 6.24
N VAL A 55 -10.93 -7.56 6.89
CA VAL A 55 -10.36 -6.36 6.26
C VAL A 55 -9.07 -6.02 6.99
N ILE A 56 -8.01 -5.71 6.24
CA ILE A 56 -6.76 -5.20 6.80
C ILE A 56 -6.46 -3.85 6.15
N GLN A 57 -6.05 -2.89 6.97
CA GLN A 57 -5.58 -1.58 6.56
C GLN A 57 -4.06 -1.48 6.78
N PRO A 58 -3.35 -0.73 5.93
CA PRO A 58 -1.97 -0.37 6.20
C PRO A 58 -1.90 0.57 7.41
N MET A 59 -0.76 0.62 8.08
CA MET A 59 -0.53 1.54 9.19
C MET A 59 -0.17 2.96 8.75
N PHE A 60 0.19 3.14 7.47
CA PHE A 60 0.30 4.48 6.89
C PHE A 60 -1.08 5.13 6.79
N ASP A 61 -1.14 6.43 7.05
CA ASP A 61 -2.33 7.22 6.69
C ASP A 61 -2.31 7.47 5.18
N VAL A 62 -2.93 6.56 4.44
CA VAL A 62 -2.97 6.59 2.97
C VAL A 62 -3.63 7.86 2.43
N GLU A 63 -4.61 8.40 3.15
CA GLU A 63 -5.27 9.64 2.74
C GLU A 63 -4.32 10.83 2.85
N ASP A 64 -3.54 10.90 3.92
CA ASP A 64 -2.52 11.94 4.08
C ASP A 64 -1.36 11.79 3.08
N VAL A 65 -0.96 10.55 2.78
CA VAL A 65 -0.01 10.28 1.67
C VAL A 65 -0.59 10.80 0.35
N CYS A 66 -1.85 10.52 0.04
CA CYS A 66 -2.53 10.98 -1.16
C CYS A 66 -2.56 12.52 -1.22
N LYS A 67 -2.94 13.20 -0.13
CA LYS A 67 -2.94 14.67 -0.04
C LYS A 67 -1.54 15.25 -0.23
N ALA A 68 -0.51 14.62 0.34
CA ALA A 68 0.88 15.07 0.21
C ALA A 68 1.40 14.92 -1.23
N VAL A 69 1.04 13.84 -1.92
CA VAL A 69 1.40 13.60 -3.32
C VAL A 69 0.65 14.58 -4.24
N ASP A 70 -0.63 14.84 -3.98
CA ASP A 70 -1.43 15.81 -4.76
C ASP A 70 -0.83 17.23 -4.71
N LYS A 71 -0.34 17.65 -3.53
CA LYS A 71 0.37 18.93 -3.33
C LYS A 71 1.65 19.04 -4.16
N ALA A 72 2.27 17.93 -4.56
CA ALA A 72 3.46 17.95 -5.42
C ALA A 72 3.15 18.34 -6.88
N LYS A 73 1.86 18.46 -7.25
CA LYS A 73 1.38 18.90 -8.58
C LYS A 73 2.01 18.12 -9.74
N ILE A 74 2.14 16.81 -9.55
CA ILE A 74 2.59 15.89 -10.61
C ILE A 74 1.54 15.78 -11.72
N ARG A 75 1.96 15.35 -12.92
CA ARG A 75 1.08 15.25 -14.10
C ARG A 75 -0.05 14.21 -13.95
N VAL A 76 0.21 13.14 -13.19
CA VAL A 76 -0.75 12.05 -12.99
C VAL A 76 -1.53 12.35 -11.71
N PRO A 77 -2.88 12.47 -11.76
CA PRO A 77 -3.68 12.70 -10.57
C PRO A 77 -3.57 11.50 -9.62
N VAL A 78 -3.78 11.76 -8.34
CA VAL A 78 -3.74 10.74 -7.29
C VAL A 78 -5.08 10.72 -6.54
N CYS A 79 -5.57 9.53 -6.19
CA CYS A 79 -6.77 9.36 -5.38
C CYS A 79 -6.66 8.13 -4.47
N CYS A 80 -7.59 7.99 -3.53
CA CYS A 80 -7.74 6.81 -2.68
C CYS A 80 -8.89 5.92 -3.16
N SER A 81 -8.80 4.62 -2.86
CA SER A 81 -9.86 3.63 -3.08
C SER A 81 -9.94 2.67 -1.90
N SER A 82 -11.12 2.12 -1.60
CA SER A 82 -11.32 1.07 -0.59
C SER A 82 -11.60 -0.31 -1.20
N ASP A 83 -11.42 -0.44 -2.51
CA ASP A 83 -11.66 -1.68 -3.26
C ASP A 83 -10.57 -1.91 -4.33
N ALA A 84 -9.66 -2.85 -4.07
CA ALA A 84 -8.63 -3.24 -5.03
C ALA A 84 -9.09 -4.33 -6.03
N GLY A 85 -10.40 -4.62 -6.11
CA GLY A 85 -11.04 -5.33 -7.23
C GLY A 85 -11.15 -6.85 -7.11
N ARG A 86 -11.07 -7.42 -5.90
CA ARG A 86 -11.29 -8.86 -5.56
C ARG A 86 -10.75 -9.87 -6.59
N TYR A 87 -9.56 -9.60 -7.10
CA TYR A 87 -8.79 -10.44 -8.02
C TYR A 87 -7.35 -10.57 -7.50
N LEU A 88 -6.34 -10.70 -8.37
CA LEU A 88 -4.96 -10.87 -7.94
C LEU A 88 -4.37 -9.65 -7.22
N CYS A 89 -4.82 -8.43 -7.54
CA CYS A 89 -4.38 -7.21 -6.87
C CYS A 89 -4.77 -7.24 -5.38
N GLU A 90 -6.06 -7.41 -5.10
CA GLU A 90 -6.57 -7.58 -3.74
C GLU A 90 -5.91 -8.75 -3.01
N PHE A 91 -5.81 -9.92 -3.67
CA PHE A 91 -5.23 -11.11 -3.06
C PHE A 91 -3.78 -10.85 -2.62
N THR A 92 -2.98 -10.23 -3.49
CA THR A 92 -1.59 -9.89 -3.19
C THR A 92 -1.50 -8.83 -2.10
N TYR A 93 -2.37 -7.83 -2.14
CA TYR A 93 -2.40 -6.76 -1.15
C TYR A 93 -2.75 -7.31 0.24
N PHE A 94 -3.83 -8.10 0.34
CA PHE A 94 -4.26 -8.74 1.58
C PHE A 94 -3.18 -9.64 2.16
N MET A 95 -2.57 -10.50 1.33
CA MET A 95 -1.47 -11.38 1.77
C MET A 95 -0.29 -10.57 2.32
N SER A 96 0.12 -9.50 1.64
CA SER A 96 1.23 -8.65 2.07
C SER A 96 0.92 -7.88 3.35
N LEU A 97 -0.29 -7.33 3.48
CA LEU A 97 -0.75 -6.68 4.71
C LEU A 97 -0.83 -7.67 5.88
N ASN A 98 -1.28 -8.90 5.63
CA ASN A 98 -1.34 -9.94 6.65
C ASN A 98 0.05 -10.43 7.09
N ILE A 99 1.06 -10.32 6.22
CA ILE A 99 2.47 -10.56 6.59
C ILE A 99 2.98 -9.40 7.43
N ASP A 100 2.81 -8.16 6.96
CA ASP A 100 3.22 -6.96 7.67
C ASP A 100 2.51 -5.70 7.13
N ASN A 101 1.56 -5.18 7.89
CA ASN A 101 0.82 -3.97 7.56
C ASN A 101 1.53 -2.66 7.96
N LEU A 102 2.65 -2.74 8.69
CA LEU A 102 3.44 -1.56 9.08
C LEU A 102 4.23 -0.96 7.91
N ARG A 103 4.38 -1.73 6.82
CA ARG A 103 5.26 -1.37 5.71
C ARG A 103 4.67 -1.62 4.32
N THR A 104 3.41 -2.03 4.21
CA THR A 104 2.80 -2.46 2.95
C THR A 104 1.82 -1.40 2.44
N ILE A 105 1.91 -1.04 1.17
CA ILE A 105 0.93 -0.22 0.44
C ILE A 105 0.67 -0.83 -0.94
N PHE A 106 -0.49 -0.55 -1.51
CA PHE A 106 -0.83 -0.90 -2.90
C PHE A 106 -1.22 0.34 -3.71
N ILE A 107 -0.74 0.38 -4.96
CA ILE A 107 -1.06 1.43 -5.92
C ILE A 107 -1.62 0.78 -7.20
N HIS A 108 -2.84 1.13 -7.57
CA HIS A 108 -3.32 0.89 -8.92
C HIS A 108 -2.86 2.00 -9.87
N VAL A 109 -2.46 1.62 -11.09
CA VAL A 109 -2.09 2.55 -12.16
C VAL A 109 -2.93 2.32 -13.41
N PRO A 110 -3.12 3.34 -14.25
CA PRO A 110 -3.79 3.21 -15.53
C PRO A 110 -2.99 2.32 -16.50
N VAL A 111 -3.64 1.90 -17.57
CA VAL A 111 -2.97 1.18 -18.66
C VAL A 111 -1.88 2.05 -19.27
N LEU A 112 -0.71 1.45 -19.52
CA LEU A 112 0.43 2.17 -20.08
C LEU A 112 0.06 2.86 -21.40
N ASN A 113 0.52 4.11 -21.56
CA ASN A 113 0.24 4.98 -22.70
C ASN A 113 -1.25 5.33 -22.87
N LYS A 114 -2.07 5.17 -21.80
CA LYS A 114 -3.50 5.46 -21.79
C LYS A 114 -3.97 5.96 -20.41
N PRO A 115 -3.98 7.27 -20.13
CA PRO A 115 -3.53 8.40 -20.95
C PRO A 115 -2.07 8.82 -20.67
N TYR A 116 -1.38 8.14 -19.75
CA TYR A 116 -0.06 8.54 -19.25
C TYR A 116 1.05 7.64 -19.80
N SER A 117 2.21 8.24 -20.07
CA SER A 117 3.40 7.50 -20.50
C SER A 117 4.02 6.72 -19.35
N ALA A 118 4.95 5.80 -19.67
CA ALA A 118 5.78 5.13 -18.65
C ALA A 118 6.51 6.12 -17.74
N ALA A 119 7.03 7.22 -18.31
CA ALA A 119 7.76 8.24 -17.57
C ALA A 119 6.84 9.00 -16.60
N ASP A 120 5.61 9.33 -17.04
CA ASP A 120 4.62 10.01 -16.21
C ASP A 120 4.23 9.15 -15.00
N LEU A 121 3.93 7.86 -15.23
CA LEU A 121 3.58 6.91 -14.17
C LEU A 121 4.77 6.66 -13.23
N ALA A 122 5.98 6.55 -13.78
CA ALA A 122 7.19 6.36 -12.98
C ALA A 122 7.47 7.56 -12.08
N GLU A 123 7.34 8.80 -12.57
CA GLU A 123 7.51 9.99 -11.72
C GLU A 123 6.42 10.10 -10.66
N GLY A 124 5.18 9.72 -10.99
CA GLY A 124 4.10 9.66 -10.01
C GLY A 124 4.38 8.65 -8.89
N ILE A 125 4.73 7.40 -9.24
CA ILE A 125 5.08 6.36 -8.25
C ILE A 125 6.29 6.78 -7.41
N LYS A 126 7.32 7.36 -8.04
CA LYS A 126 8.50 7.89 -7.35
C LYS A 126 8.13 8.99 -6.35
N THR A 127 7.15 9.81 -6.67
CA THR A 127 6.65 10.85 -5.75
C THR A 127 5.94 10.24 -4.54
N VAL A 128 5.09 9.22 -4.75
CA VAL A 128 4.50 8.44 -3.65
C VAL A 128 5.58 7.82 -2.76
N LEU A 129 6.59 7.19 -3.35
CA LEU A 129 7.72 6.60 -2.61
C LEU A 129 8.47 7.63 -1.76
N ARG A 130 8.71 8.84 -2.28
CA ARG A 130 9.37 9.92 -1.52
C ARG A 130 8.56 10.29 -0.28
N VAL A 131 7.24 10.44 -0.42
CA VAL A 131 6.34 10.77 0.70
C VAL A 131 6.36 9.66 1.76
N LEU A 132 6.16 8.40 1.35
CA LEU A 132 6.19 7.25 2.27
C LEU A 132 7.53 7.13 3.01
N ILE A 133 8.66 7.36 2.32
CA ILE A 133 9.99 7.32 2.94
C ILE A 133 10.18 8.48 3.94
N GLN A 134 9.62 9.66 3.67
CA GLN A 134 9.66 10.78 4.61
C GLN A 134 8.85 10.47 5.86
N GLU A 135 7.66 9.91 5.72
CA GLU A 135 6.81 9.49 6.84
C GLU A 135 7.50 8.43 7.70
N LEU A 136 8.08 7.39 7.08
CA LEU A 136 8.89 6.38 7.77
C LEU A 136 10.05 7.00 8.56
N ARG A 137 10.72 8.02 8.01
CA ARG A 137 11.82 8.71 8.71
C ARG A 137 11.32 9.51 9.91
N ALA A 138 10.20 10.20 9.78
CA ALA A 138 9.59 10.97 10.87
C ALA A 138 9.17 10.07 12.03
N GLN A 139 8.47 8.96 11.73
CA GLN A 139 8.06 7.98 12.75
C GLN A 139 9.25 7.37 13.51
N ASN A 140 10.37 7.11 12.82
CA ASN A 140 11.59 6.62 13.48
C ASN A 140 12.22 7.66 14.42
N GLN A 141 12.13 8.95 14.10
CA GLN A 141 12.64 10.04 14.94
C GLN A 141 11.78 10.24 16.18
N GLU A 142 10.45 10.23 16.03
CA GLU A 142 9.52 10.30 17.16
C GLU A 142 9.67 9.09 18.10
N GLY A 143 9.85 7.89 17.54
CA GLY A 143 10.12 6.68 18.34
C GLY A 143 11.43 6.78 19.14
N LEU A 144 12.47 7.43 18.62
CA LEU A 144 13.70 7.69 19.37
C LEU A 144 13.47 8.70 20.50
N LEU A 145 12.81 9.82 20.23
CA LEU A 145 12.55 10.88 21.21
C LEU A 145 11.65 10.40 22.37
N ASN A 146 10.64 9.58 22.07
CA ASN A 146 9.72 9.05 23.08
C ASN A 146 10.39 7.98 23.99
N ASN A 147 11.47 7.37 23.54
CA ASN A 147 12.24 6.38 24.33
C ASN A 147 13.34 7.02 25.20
N GLU A 148 13.64 8.32 25.04
CA GLU A 148 14.60 9.05 25.90
C GLU A 148 13.94 9.68 27.15
N VAL A 149 12.61 9.69 27.25
CA VAL A 149 11.89 10.18 28.43
C VAL A 149 11.73 9.06 29.47
N CYS A 150 12.77 8.87 30.29
CA CYS A 150 12.73 7.98 31.46
C CYS A 150 11.79 8.54 32.55
N PRO A 151 10.93 7.74 33.21
CA PRO A 151 10.09 8.22 34.29
C PRO A 151 10.97 8.60 35.50
N GLN A 152 11.12 9.90 35.75
CA GLN A 152 11.59 10.39 37.05
C GLN A 152 10.54 10.03 38.11
N LYS A 153 10.71 8.89 38.77
CA LYS A 153 10.00 8.62 40.02
C LYS A 153 10.67 9.43 41.14
N VAL A 154 9.91 10.46 41.51
CA VAL A 154 9.85 11.16 42.79
C VAL A 154 10.28 10.24 43.95
N ALA A 155 11.24 10.73 44.74
CA ALA A 155 11.67 10.15 46.01
C ALA A 155 10.67 10.47 47.13
#